data_AF-W4G979-F1
#
_entry.id   AF-W4G979-F1
#
_cell.length_a   1.000
_cell.length_b   1.000
_cell.length_c   1.000
_cell.angle_alpha   90.00
_cell.angle_beta   90.00
_cell.angle_gamma   90.00
#
_symmetry.space_group_name_H-M   'P 1'
#
loop_
_entity.id
_entity.type
_entity.pdbx_description
1 polymer ?
#
loop_
_entity_poly.entity_id
_entity_poly.type
_entity_poly.pdbx_seq_one_letter_code
_entity_poly.pdbx_strand_id
1 'polypeptide(L)'
;MSEGGSMSRDEFVKALAVALAANDVRDAPTSGEMARTAYDALQFDFPQTSPSELKALATHLRNDPLTYPLTYMLLRNVLELAHGTDAISSSAATVLAQCLFLPFQSPHHLDHFHWPRHNTVHEKLLFICYRTTYAPLSSLSLDEWNHLQCTDLCCSIAATLLHYPKIDPTAVLLQMEWMRYMYLLRDRILQYPVACASLLHKILLFFHAPNNEQAIDASGASTALLRLLLDIASSNELKQAAMAKSSIISFLRSAMPKLASQGMAAVASSCALDDVEVHAQLWTWAVLEDPLGVVPLLEDRGVLRAFAGFVMATTRDSPHGALKHAVRLLVLSMLFRPSFAAYVHGIPSMAELCPWLTTSSYSAECTLWSMAYPTTAKSFFTAFLALFPVECVDGIAAITAMHEAVFVLEVLVKMRSQYSWIAWPHKSNLLTTLQTLLPTLNSLFQCPPKQDVTADDDDNSSRSITTSSRQSIQLVHRMRVAIKQLAATIAHSHGDGAKLD
;
A
#
# COMPACT_ATOMS: atom_id res chain seq x y z
N MET A 1 27.31 26.05 -48.58
CA MET A 1 28.71 25.65 -48.29
C MET A 1 29.15 26.52 -47.12
N SER A 2 29.64 26.05 -45.97
CA SER A 2 30.20 24.76 -45.52
C SER A 2 29.95 24.68 -43.99
N GLU A 3 29.32 23.59 -43.55
CA GLU A 3 29.84 22.61 -42.55
C GLU A 3 29.69 23.00 -41.07
N GLY A 4 28.55 22.62 -40.48
CA GLY A 4 28.44 22.38 -39.05
C GLY A 4 28.93 20.96 -38.75
N GLY A 5 30.13 20.84 -38.18
CA GLY A 5 30.73 19.57 -37.78
C GLY A 5 29.94 18.90 -36.67
N SER A 6 29.17 17.86 -37.01
CA SER A 6 28.60 16.93 -36.05
C SER A 6 29.73 16.14 -35.40
N MET A 7 29.83 16.21 -34.07
CA MET A 7 30.76 15.42 -33.26
C MET A 7 30.60 13.95 -33.63
N SER A 8 31.70 13.28 -33.94
CA SER A 8 31.64 11.88 -34.34
C SER A 8 31.27 11.00 -33.14
N ARG A 9 30.64 9.85 -33.42
CA ARG A 9 30.24 8.87 -32.39
C ARG A 9 31.39 8.47 -31.46
N ASP A 10 32.62 8.43 -31.98
CA ASP A 10 33.80 8.06 -31.20
C ASP A 10 34.25 9.17 -30.23
N GLU A 11 34.03 10.43 -30.60
CA GLU A 11 34.27 11.58 -29.73
C GLU A 11 33.22 11.67 -28.61
N PHE A 12 31.95 11.36 -28.94
CA PHE A 12 30.88 11.27 -27.94
C PHE A 12 31.12 10.14 -26.92
N VAL A 13 31.56 8.97 -27.40
CA VAL A 13 31.86 7.82 -26.52
C VAL A 13 33.05 8.12 -25.59
N LYS A 14 34.08 8.82 -26.07
CA LYS A 14 35.18 9.28 -25.21
C LYS A 14 34.73 10.32 -24.18
N ALA A 15 33.89 11.28 -24.56
CA ALA A 15 33.36 12.28 -23.64
C ALA A 15 32.49 11.64 -22.54
N LEU A 16 31.69 10.62 -22.89
CA LEU A 16 30.85 9.87 -21.96
C LEU A 16 31.70 9.04 -20.98
N ALA A 17 32.77 8.41 -21.45
CA ALA A 17 33.68 7.63 -20.59
C ALA A 17 34.40 8.50 -19.55
N VAL A 18 34.77 9.73 -19.92
CA VAL A 18 35.39 10.70 -18.99
C VAL A 18 34.38 11.24 -17.97
N ALA A 19 33.13 11.46 -18.39
CA ALA A 19 32.05 11.90 -17.49
C ALA A 19 31.64 10.82 -16.47
N LEU A 20 31.68 9.54 -16.87
CA LEU A 20 31.38 8.42 -15.98
C LEU A 20 32.50 8.20 -14.95
N ALA A 21 33.77 8.32 -15.35
CA ALA A 21 34.91 8.24 -14.44
C ALA A 21 34.93 9.37 -13.38
N ALA A 22 34.28 10.50 -13.65
CA ALA A 22 34.17 11.62 -12.71
C ALA A 22 33.10 11.43 -11.62
N ASN A 23 32.18 10.47 -11.78
CA ASN A 23 31.08 10.21 -10.84
C ASN A 23 31.37 9.09 -9.82
N ASP A 24 32.50 8.38 -9.93
CA ASP A 24 32.84 7.22 -9.09
C ASP A 24 33.52 7.58 -7.75
N VAL A 25 33.46 8.84 -7.30
CA VAL A 25 34.03 9.22 -6.00
C VAL A 25 32.99 9.93 -5.14
N ARG A 26 32.25 9.13 -4.36
CA ARG A 26 31.77 9.48 -3.00
C ARG A 26 31.24 8.24 -2.28
N ASP A 27 31.96 7.88 -1.21
CA ASP A 27 31.69 6.93 -0.12
C ASP A 27 30.43 6.05 -0.23
N ALA A 28 30.65 4.77 -0.54
CA ALA A 28 29.60 3.76 -0.64
C ALA A 28 29.15 3.26 0.75
N PRO A 29 27.83 3.19 1.03
CA PRO A 29 27.30 2.48 2.19
C PRO A 29 27.56 0.98 2.09
N THR A 30 27.62 0.28 3.23
CA THR A 30 27.94 -1.15 3.30
C THR A 30 26.95 -2.02 2.52
N SER A 31 27.45 -3.07 1.85
CA SER A 31 26.72 -3.91 0.88
C SER A 31 25.41 -4.52 1.39
N GLY A 32 25.25 -4.70 2.70
CA GLY A 32 24.03 -5.25 3.31
C GLY A 32 22.85 -4.28 3.33
N GLU A 33 23.10 -2.97 3.45
CA GLU A 33 22.05 -1.95 3.42
C GLU A 33 21.55 -1.75 1.99
N MET A 34 22.46 -1.68 1.01
CA MET A 34 22.07 -1.64 -0.41
C MET A 34 21.27 -2.88 -0.84
N ALA A 35 21.61 -4.07 -0.34
CA ALA A 35 20.86 -5.29 -0.62
C ALA A 35 19.45 -5.26 -0.02
N ARG A 36 19.29 -4.72 1.20
CA ARG A 36 17.97 -4.53 1.83
C ARG A 36 17.14 -3.49 1.10
N THR A 37 17.72 -2.35 0.75
CA THR A 37 17.01 -1.31 -0.01
C THR A 37 16.62 -1.79 -1.41
N ALA A 38 17.49 -2.56 -2.08
CA ALA A 38 17.16 -3.17 -3.37
C ALA A 38 16.08 -4.25 -3.23
N TYR A 39 16.09 -5.00 -2.13
CA TYR A 39 15.06 -5.99 -1.83
C TYR A 39 13.71 -5.33 -1.49
N ASP A 40 13.70 -4.30 -0.64
CA ASP A 40 12.52 -3.49 -0.36
C ASP A 40 11.95 -2.88 -1.65
N ALA A 41 12.81 -2.35 -2.54
CA ALA A 41 12.41 -1.84 -3.84
C ALA A 41 11.86 -2.93 -4.81
N LEU A 42 12.20 -4.21 -4.58
CA LEU A 42 11.66 -5.36 -5.32
C LEU A 42 10.37 -5.91 -4.71
N GLN A 43 10.07 -5.57 -3.44
CA GLN A 43 8.89 -6.04 -2.71
C GLN A 43 7.64 -5.19 -2.91
N PHE A 44 7.78 -3.93 -3.30
CA PHE A 44 6.65 -3.08 -3.64
C PHE A 44 6.26 -3.30 -5.11
N ASP A 45 5.04 -3.79 -5.33
CA ASP A 45 4.44 -4.15 -6.62
C ASP A 45 4.79 -3.17 -7.76
N PHE A 46 4.92 -3.66 -9.01
CA PHE A 46 5.13 -2.85 -10.25
C PHE A 46 4.53 -1.41 -10.16
N PRO A 47 5.13 -0.34 -10.75
CA PRO A 47 6.38 -0.24 -11.53
C PRO A 47 7.24 1.04 -11.27
N GLN A 48 8.59 1.00 -11.25
CA GLN A 48 9.45 2.20 -11.55
C GLN A 48 10.86 1.85 -12.05
N THR A 49 10.98 0.91 -12.99
CA THR A 49 12.12 0.93 -13.94
C THR A 49 11.54 1.09 -15.33
N SER A 50 12.11 1.99 -16.12
CA SER A 50 11.62 2.29 -17.45
C SER A 50 11.65 1.02 -18.33
N PRO A 51 10.67 0.84 -19.24
CA PRO A 51 10.71 -0.26 -20.21
C PRO A 51 12.03 -0.33 -20.99
N SER A 52 12.74 0.80 -21.13
CA SER A 52 14.08 0.91 -21.71
C SER A 52 15.19 0.28 -20.87
N GLU A 53 15.15 0.41 -19.55
CA GLU A 53 16.15 -0.20 -18.64
C GLU A 53 15.93 -1.71 -18.52
N LEU A 54 14.66 -2.15 -18.50
CA LEU A 54 14.30 -3.56 -18.57
C LEU A 54 14.68 -4.19 -19.92
N LYS A 55 14.52 -3.43 -21.02
CA LYS A 55 14.97 -3.85 -22.35
C LYS A 55 16.49 -3.86 -22.45
N ALA A 56 17.21 -2.93 -21.81
CA ALA A 56 18.67 -2.93 -21.76
C ALA A 56 19.21 -4.13 -20.96
N LEU A 57 18.64 -4.42 -19.80
CA LEU A 57 18.95 -5.60 -18.99
C LEU A 57 18.65 -6.91 -19.75
N ALA A 58 17.48 -7.01 -20.38
CA ALA A 58 17.10 -8.17 -21.20
C ALA A 58 17.97 -8.32 -22.45
N THR A 59 18.42 -7.23 -23.07
CA THR A 59 19.31 -7.25 -24.25
C THR A 59 20.74 -7.61 -23.85
N HIS A 60 21.20 -7.17 -22.68
CA HIS A 60 22.49 -7.57 -22.12
C HIS A 60 22.52 -9.07 -21.79
N LEU A 61 21.45 -9.59 -21.19
CA LEU A 61 21.28 -11.03 -20.89
C LEU A 61 21.06 -11.90 -22.15
N ARG A 62 20.55 -11.34 -23.23
CA ARG A 62 20.38 -12.01 -24.54
C ARG A 62 21.70 -12.15 -25.31
N ASN A 63 22.66 -11.27 -25.07
CA ASN A 63 23.91 -11.20 -25.84
C ASN A 63 25.05 -12.07 -25.28
N ASP A 64 24.85 -12.78 -24.15
CA ASP A 64 25.79 -13.80 -23.65
C ASP A 64 25.17 -15.21 -23.62
N PRO A 65 24.96 -15.84 -24.80
CA PRO A 65 24.29 -17.13 -24.95
C PRO A 65 25.18 -18.36 -24.65
N LEU A 66 26.48 -18.18 -24.39
CA LEU A 66 27.42 -19.30 -24.23
C LEU A 66 27.43 -19.89 -22.81
N THR A 67 26.75 -19.27 -21.84
CA THR A 67 26.84 -19.67 -20.44
C THR A 67 25.64 -20.49 -19.93
N TYR A 68 24.45 -20.47 -20.54
CA TYR A 68 23.25 -21.15 -19.99
C TYR A 68 22.17 -21.53 -21.05
N PRO A 69 22.28 -22.66 -21.77
CA PRO A 69 21.46 -22.88 -22.97
C PRO A 69 20.01 -23.37 -22.75
N LEU A 70 19.70 -24.14 -21.68
CA LEU A 70 18.38 -24.80 -21.58
C LEU A 70 17.34 -24.09 -20.70
N THR A 71 17.75 -23.49 -19.57
CA THR A 71 16.83 -22.78 -18.67
C THR A 71 16.40 -21.43 -19.25
N TYR A 72 17.27 -20.80 -20.05
CA TYR A 72 16.90 -19.64 -20.86
C TYR A 72 15.82 -20.02 -21.86
N MET A 73 15.94 -21.14 -22.59
CA MET A 73 14.93 -21.57 -23.56
C MET A 73 13.59 -21.96 -22.90
N LEU A 74 13.57 -22.66 -21.76
CA LEU A 74 12.31 -23.02 -21.09
C LEU A 74 11.62 -21.82 -20.43
N LEU A 75 12.38 -20.98 -19.72
CA LEU A 75 11.84 -19.77 -19.09
C LEU A 75 11.47 -18.72 -20.14
N ARG A 76 12.27 -18.57 -21.21
CA ARG A 76 11.94 -17.75 -22.38
C ARG A 76 10.79 -18.33 -23.18
N ASN A 77 10.66 -19.64 -23.36
CA ASN A 77 9.51 -20.24 -24.04
C ASN A 77 8.24 -20.07 -23.20
N VAL A 78 8.31 -20.19 -21.87
CA VAL A 78 7.17 -19.94 -20.98
C VAL A 78 6.81 -18.45 -20.93
N LEU A 79 7.80 -17.55 -20.92
CA LEU A 79 7.61 -16.10 -20.99
C LEU A 79 7.21 -15.62 -22.41
N GLU A 80 7.67 -16.27 -23.48
CA GLU A 80 7.29 -16.03 -24.89
C GLU A 80 5.91 -16.64 -25.20
N LEU A 81 5.56 -17.79 -24.62
CA LEU A 81 4.20 -18.34 -24.62
C LEU A 81 3.23 -17.43 -23.87
N ALA A 82 3.67 -16.84 -22.75
CA ALA A 82 2.94 -15.81 -22.00
C ALA A 82 2.84 -14.46 -22.72
N HIS A 83 3.74 -14.14 -23.65
CA HIS A 83 3.68 -12.93 -24.50
C HIS A 83 2.95 -13.16 -25.83
N GLY A 84 2.92 -14.40 -26.33
CA GLY A 84 2.29 -14.76 -27.61
C GLY A 84 0.79 -15.06 -27.51
N THR A 85 0.24 -15.07 -26.30
CA THR A 85 -1.19 -15.17 -26.03
C THR A 85 -1.54 -14.03 -25.08
N ASP A 86 -2.60 -13.27 -25.36
CA ASP A 86 -3.07 -12.16 -24.50
C ASP A 86 -3.49 -12.62 -23.07
N ALA A 87 -3.29 -13.89 -22.73
CA ALA A 87 -3.48 -14.50 -21.42
C ALA A 87 -2.41 -15.59 -21.18
N ILE A 88 -1.75 -15.58 -20.02
CA ILE A 88 -0.88 -16.69 -19.58
C ILE A 88 -1.73 -17.97 -19.56
N SER A 89 -1.45 -18.94 -20.44
CA SER A 89 -2.13 -20.25 -20.39
C SER A 89 -1.93 -20.92 -19.03
N SER A 90 -2.96 -21.55 -18.46
CA SER A 90 -2.85 -22.15 -17.12
C SER A 90 -1.79 -23.26 -17.05
N SER A 91 -1.48 -23.90 -18.18
CA SER A 91 -0.33 -24.81 -18.33
C SER A 91 1.03 -24.11 -18.10
N ALA A 92 1.21 -22.90 -18.64
CA ALA A 92 2.42 -22.11 -18.40
C ALA A 92 2.52 -21.65 -16.94
N ALA A 93 1.38 -21.25 -16.34
CA ALA A 93 1.28 -20.91 -14.92
C ALA A 93 1.62 -22.10 -14.01
N THR A 94 1.16 -23.29 -14.37
CA THR A 94 1.42 -24.55 -13.65
C THR A 94 2.90 -24.92 -13.70
N VAL A 95 3.56 -24.76 -14.84
CA VAL A 95 5.01 -24.98 -14.98
C VAL A 95 5.79 -23.95 -14.15
N LEU A 96 5.38 -22.67 -14.14
CA LEU A 96 5.99 -21.64 -13.29
C LEU A 96 5.82 -21.96 -11.79
N ALA A 97 4.63 -22.42 -11.39
CA ALA A 97 4.38 -22.87 -10.02
C ALA A 97 5.32 -24.02 -9.63
N GLN A 98 5.49 -25.02 -10.48
CA GLN A 98 6.42 -26.12 -10.25
C GLN A 98 7.87 -25.62 -10.09
N CYS A 99 8.32 -24.69 -10.94
CA CYS A 99 9.63 -24.05 -10.82
C CYS A 99 9.81 -23.23 -9.53
N LEU A 100 8.72 -22.68 -8.98
CA LEU A 100 8.74 -21.84 -7.79
C LEU A 100 8.68 -22.65 -6.48
N PHE A 101 8.05 -23.84 -6.51
CA PHE A 101 7.81 -24.67 -5.32
C PHE A 101 8.74 -25.88 -5.19
N LEU A 102 8.91 -26.68 -6.25
CA LEU A 102 9.67 -27.94 -6.19
C LEU A 102 11.12 -27.79 -5.67
N PRO A 103 11.90 -26.77 -6.09
CA PRO A 103 13.29 -26.61 -5.64
C PRO A 103 13.45 -26.45 -4.13
N PHE A 104 12.44 -25.88 -3.47
CA PHE A 104 12.45 -25.57 -2.04
C PHE A 104 11.82 -26.68 -1.19
N GLN A 105 11.15 -27.66 -1.81
CA GLN A 105 10.60 -28.82 -1.11
C GLN A 105 11.65 -29.88 -0.77
N SER A 106 12.59 -30.13 -1.70
CA SER A 106 13.64 -31.13 -1.51
C SER A 106 14.87 -30.77 -2.33
N PRO A 107 16.09 -30.88 -1.77
CA PRO A 107 17.34 -30.62 -2.50
C PRO A 107 17.48 -31.48 -3.77
N HIS A 108 16.90 -32.68 -3.80
CA HIS A 108 16.95 -33.56 -4.97
C HIS A 108 16.22 -32.98 -6.19
N HIS A 109 15.20 -32.13 -6.00
CA HIS A 109 14.52 -31.49 -7.12
C HIS A 109 15.41 -30.47 -7.83
N LEU A 110 16.49 -29.99 -7.19
CA LEU A 110 17.47 -29.14 -7.86
C LEU A 110 18.23 -29.89 -8.95
N ASP A 111 18.30 -31.23 -8.89
CA ASP A 111 18.96 -32.04 -9.91
C ASP A 111 18.14 -32.13 -11.20
N HIS A 112 16.84 -31.78 -11.15
CA HIS A 112 15.99 -31.63 -12.33
C HIS A 112 16.29 -30.34 -13.12
N PHE A 113 17.09 -29.43 -12.56
CA PHE A 113 17.52 -28.21 -13.23
C PHE A 113 18.93 -28.41 -13.79
N HIS A 114 19.14 -27.95 -15.03
CA HIS A 114 20.47 -27.98 -15.63
C HIS A 114 21.32 -26.80 -15.16
N TRP A 115 22.44 -27.11 -14.52
CA TRP A 115 23.41 -26.15 -14.00
C TRP A 115 24.72 -26.26 -14.80
N PRO A 116 25.33 -25.16 -15.25
CA PRO A 116 26.57 -25.23 -16.02
C PRO A 116 27.83 -25.47 -15.18
N ARG A 117 27.72 -25.48 -13.85
CA ARG A 117 28.82 -25.74 -12.90
C ARG A 117 28.33 -26.57 -11.73
N HIS A 118 29.26 -27.21 -11.02
CA HIS A 118 29.01 -27.80 -9.70
C HIS A 118 28.78 -26.69 -8.68
N ASN A 119 27.57 -26.13 -8.72
CA ASN A 119 27.13 -25.12 -7.78
C ASN A 119 26.67 -25.78 -6.49
N THR A 120 26.93 -25.11 -5.36
CA THR A 120 26.35 -25.48 -4.07
C THR A 120 24.82 -25.38 -4.13
N VAL A 121 24.13 -26.09 -3.22
CA VAL A 121 22.66 -25.98 -3.07
C VAL A 121 22.24 -24.52 -2.87
N HIS A 122 23.05 -23.76 -2.14
CA HIS A 122 22.85 -22.34 -1.88
C HIS A 122 22.79 -21.48 -3.16
N GLU A 123 23.82 -21.57 -4.01
CA GLU A 123 23.92 -20.83 -5.28
C GLU A 123 22.80 -21.22 -6.24
N LYS A 124 22.40 -22.49 -6.25
CA LYS A 124 21.28 -22.98 -7.06
C LYS A 124 19.95 -22.36 -6.63
N LEU A 125 19.67 -22.27 -5.33
CA LEU A 125 18.44 -21.66 -4.81
C LEU A 125 18.39 -20.16 -5.09
N LEU A 126 19.50 -19.44 -4.91
CA LEU A 126 19.60 -18.02 -5.26
C LEU A 126 19.33 -17.79 -6.74
N PHE A 127 19.91 -18.61 -7.62
CA PHE A 127 19.66 -18.53 -9.06
C PHE A 127 18.17 -18.65 -9.40
N ILE A 128 17.46 -19.56 -8.74
CA ILE A 128 16.02 -19.74 -8.95
C ILE A 128 15.27 -18.51 -8.47
N CYS A 129 15.56 -18.00 -7.27
CA CYS A 129 14.92 -16.79 -6.74
C CYS A 129 15.02 -15.62 -7.73
N TYR A 130 16.21 -15.35 -8.26
CA TYR A 130 16.43 -14.28 -9.24
C TYR A 130 15.71 -14.45 -10.58
N ARG A 131 15.41 -15.70 -10.98
CA ARG A 131 14.79 -16.00 -12.27
C ARG A 131 13.28 -16.19 -12.17
N THR A 132 12.73 -16.32 -10.96
CA THR A 132 11.29 -16.44 -10.70
C THR A 132 10.70 -15.19 -10.03
N THR A 133 11.46 -14.10 -9.90
CA THR A 133 11.03 -12.83 -9.30
C THR A 133 9.77 -12.23 -9.93
N TYR A 134 9.52 -12.49 -11.23
CA TYR A 134 8.41 -11.89 -11.98
C TYR A 134 7.36 -12.90 -12.45
N ALA A 135 7.31 -14.11 -11.88
CA ALA A 135 6.37 -15.14 -12.32
C ALA A 135 4.93 -14.81 -11.84
N PRO A 136 3.99 -14.43 -12.73
CA PRO A 136 2.63 -14.10 -12.31
C PRO A 136 1.86 -15.40 -12.12
N LEU A 137 1.60 -15.81 -10.88
CA LEU A 137 0.73 -16.94 -10.55
C LEU A 137 -0.77 -16.59 -10.62
N SER A 138 -1.10 -15.37 -11.06
CA SER A 138 -2.47 -14.86 -11.20
C SER A 138 -3.30 -15.56 -12.28
N SER A 139 -2.68 -16.36 -13.14
CA SER A 139 -3.37 -17.16 -14.16
C SER A 139 -3.74 -18.57 -13.69
N LEU A 140 -3.31 -18.98 -12.49
CA LEU A 140 -3.78 -20.23 -11.89
C LEU A 140 -5.23 -20.07 -11.43
N SER A 141 -6.07 -21.03 -11.80
CA SER A 141 -7.42 -21.19 -11.29
C SER A 141 -7.44 -21.62 -9.82
N LEU A 142 -8.58 -21.42 -9.14
CA LEU A 142 -8.74 -21.85 -7.74
C LEU A 142 -8.50 -23.35 -7.56
N ASP A 143 -8.94 -24.17 -8.52
CA ASP A 143 -8.77 -25.63 -8.49
C ASP A 143 -7.31 -26.03 -8.66
N GLU A 144 -6.55 -25.34 -9.52
CA GLU A 144 -5.11 -25.57 -9.68
C GLU A 144 -4.33 -25.18 -8.42
N TRP A 145 -4.68 -24.04 -7.79
CA TRP A 145 -4.12 -23.62 -6.50
C TRP A 145 -4.35 -24.66 -5.40
N ASN A 146 -5.50 -25.34 -5.42
CA ASN A 146 -5.84 -26.40 -4.47
C ASN A 146 -5.14 -27.72 -4.81
N HIS A 147 -5.19 -28.14 -6.08
CA HIS A 147 -4.59 -29.37 -6.58
C HIS A 147 -3.08 -29.41 -6.36
N LEU A 148 -2.40 -28.29 -6.64
CA LEU A 148 -0.96 -28.14 -6.43
C LEU A 148 -0.59 -27.85 -4.97
N GLN A 149 -1.57 -27.76 -4.06
CA GLN A 149 -1.38 -27.47 -2.63
C GLN A 149 -0.53 -26.21 -2.37
N CYS A 150 -0.58 -25.23 -3.26
CA CYS A 150 0.31 -24.06 -3.26
C CYS A 150 0.30 -23.29 -1.92
N THR A 151 -0.81 -23.28 -1.18
CA THR A 151 -0.85 -22.59 0.13
C THR A 151 0.04 -23.23 1.18
N ASP A 152 -0.04 -24.55 1.31
CA ASP A 152 0.78 -25.29 2.28
C ASP A 152 2.25 -25.26 1.88
N LEU A 153 2.51 -25.26 0.56
CA LEU A 153 3.84 -25.05 0.00
C LEU A 153 4.38 -23.65 0.31
N CYS A 154 3.60 -22.58 0.11
CA CYS A 154 4.02 -21.22 0.48
C CYS A 154 4.39 -21.13 1.98
N CYS A 155 3.56 -21.67 2.87
CA CYS A 155 3.82 -21.60 4.32
C CYS A 155 5.07 -22.40 4.72
N SER A 156 5.24 -23.61 4.17
CA SER A 156 6.40 -24.46 4.47
C SER A 156 7.70 -23.90 3.91
N ILE A 157 7.69 -23.38 2.68
CA ILE A 157 8.87 -22.76 2.06
C ILE A 157 9.22 -21.47 2.78
N ALA A 158 8.23 -20.63 3.11
CA ALA A 158 8.47 -19.43 3.90
C ALA A 158 9.12 -19.75 5.25
N ALA A 159 8.72 -20.83 5.93
CA ALA A 159 9.34 -21.24 7.18
C ALA A 159 10.80 -21.66 6.97
N THR A 160 11.07 -22.47 5.94
CA THR A 160 12.44 -22.88 5.59
C THR A 160 13.35 -21.69 5.27
N LEU A 161 12.84 -20.71 4.52
CA LEU A 161 13.59 -19.52 4.14
C LEU A 161 13.81 -18.58 5.32
N LEU A 162 12.79 -18.32 6.15
CA LEU A 162 12.92 -17.49 7.35
C LEU A 162 14.02 -17.99 8.30
N HIS A 163 14.16 -19.31 8.42
CA HIS A 163 15.18 -19.98 9.23
C HIS A 163 16.45 -20.35 8.46
N TYR A 164 16.63 -19.83 7.24
CA TYR A 164 17.78 -20.18 6.42
C TYR A 164 19.09 -19.74 7.10
N PRO A 165 20.13 -20.61 7.14
CA PRO A 165 21.36 -20.30 7.86
C PRO A 165 22.11 -19.13 7.21
N LYS A 166 22.54 -18.18 8.04
CA LYS A 166 23.35 -17.01 7.64
C LYS A 166 24.82 -17.40 7.43
N ILE A 167 25.10 -18.19 6.40
CA ILE A 167 26.43 -18.72 6.10
C ILE A 167 27.33 -17.61 5.50
N ASP A 168 26.74 -16.71 4.70
CA ASP A 168 27.42 -15.60 4.04
C ASP A 168 26.46 -14.39 3.85
N PRO A 169 26.92 -13.22 3.37
CA PRO A 169 26.06 -12.06 3.14
C PRO A 169 24.94 -12.30 2.11
N THR A 170 25.15 -13.21 1.15
CA THR A 170 24.15 -13.57 0.14
C THR A 170 23.05 -14.50 0.68
N ALA A 171 23.31 -15.24 1.75
CA ALA A 171 22.34 -16.04 2.47
C ALA A 171 21.25 -15.19 3.14
N VAL A 172 21.53 -13.92 3.44
CA VAL A 172 20.50 -12.98 3.90
C VAL A 172 19.42 -12.78 2.82
N LEU A 173 19.76 -12.83 1.53
CA LEU A 173 18.78 -12.69 0.46
C LEU A 173 17.80 -13.87 0.45
N LEU A 174 18.30 -15.11 0.53
CA LEU A 174 17.44 -16.28 0.70
C LEU A 174 16.63 -16.20 1.99
N GLN A 175 17.24 -15.71 3.07
CA GLN A 175 16.53 -15.56 4.32
C GLN A 175 15.37 -14.58 4.22
N MET A 176 15.44 -13.57 3.36
CA MET A 176 14.38 -12.56 3.19
C MET A 176 13.29 -13.01 2.21
N GLU A 177 13.58 -13.94 1.29
CA GLU A 177 12.65 -14.47 0.28
C GLU A 177 11.36 -15.09 0.86
N TRP A 178 11.31 -15.44 2.15
CA TRP A 178 10.07 -15.92 2.79
C TRP A 178 8.89 -14.95 2.63
N MET A 179 9.14 -13.63 2.61
CA MET A 179 8.09 -12.63 2.46
C MET A 179 7.40 -12.75 1.09
N ARG A 180 8.14 -13.08 0.02
CA ARG A 180 7.57 -13.28 -1.32
C ARG A 180 6.45 -14.34 -1.28
N TYR A 181 6.66 -15.43 -0.55
CA TYR A 181 5.66 -16.49 -0.42
C TYR A 181 4.43 -16.06 0.39
N MET A 182 4.58 -15.14 1.36
CA MET A 182 3.45 -14.51 2.04
C MET A 182 2.67 -13.58 1.10
N TYR A 183 3.36 -12.81 0.25
CA TYR A 183 2.75 -11.97 -0.77
C TYR A 183 2.03 -12.77 -1.87
N LEU A 184 2.53 -13.95 -2.25
CA LEU A 184 1.78 -14.86 -3.12
C LEU A 184 0.43 -15.30 -2.50
N LEU A 185 0.39 -15.46 -1.16
CA LEU A 185 -0.88 -15.75 -0.46
C LEU A 185 -1.78 -14.53 -0.39
N ARG A 186 -1.24 -13.32 -0.21
CA ARG A 186 -1.97 -12.05 -0.34
C ARG A 186 -2.65 -12.00 -1.71
N ASP A 187 -1.90 -12.21 -2.80
CA ASP A 187 -2.43 -12.12 -4.16
C ASP A 187 -3.52 -13.17 -4.40
N ARG A 188 -3.34 -14.39 -3.88
CA ARG A 188 -4.38 -15.43 -3.90
C ARG A 188 -5.65 -14.97 -3.17
N ILE A 189 -5.52 -14.30 -2.02
CA ILE A 189 -6.67 -13.77 -1.27
C ILE A 189 -7.38 -12.68 -2.09
N LEU A 190 -6.63 -11.80 -2.75
CA LEU A 190 -7.20 -10.74 -3.59
C LEU A 190 -7.89 -11.28 -4.83
N GLN A 191 -7.32 -12.31 -5.45
CA GLN A 191 -7.89 -12.99 -6.62
C GLN A 191 -9.15 -13.80 -6.27
N TYR A 192 -9.15 -14.45 -5.11
CA TYR A 192 -10.25 -15.31 -4.64
C TYR A 192 -10.69 -14.95 -3.22
N PRO A 193 -11.45 -13.84 -3.03
CA PRO A 193 -11.86 -13.38 -1.71
C PRO A 193 -12.68 -14.40 -0.91
N VAL A 194 -13.35 -15.35 -1.57
CA VAL A 194 -14.10 -16.44 -0.93
C VAL A 194 -13.19 -17.36 -0.11
N ALA A 195 -11.93 -17.54 -0.51
CA ALA A 195 -10.96 -18.37 0.20
C ALA A 195 -10.23 -17.61 1.34
N CYS A 196 -10.51 -16.30 1.49
CA CYS A 196 -9.78 -15.40 2.39
C CYS A 196 -9.72 -15.92 3.83
N ALA A 197 -10.84 -16.35 4.41
CA ALA A 197 -10.89 -16.78 5.81
C ALA A 197 -9.92 -17.94 6.12
N SER A 198 -9.91 -18.99 5.27
CA SER A 198 -9.02 -20.14 5.45
C SER A 198 -7.55 -19.82 5.19
N LEU A 199 -7.27 -18.96 4.21
CA LEU A 199 -5.90 -18.56 3.86
C LEU A 199 -5.31 -17.65 4.92
N LEU A 200 -6.10 -16.67 5.38
CA LEU A 200 -5.75 -15.79 6.47
C LEU A 200 -5.41 -16.60 7.72
N HIS A 201 -6.24 -17.58 8.09
CA HIS A 201 -5.93 -18.45 9.22
C HIS A 201 -4.56 -19.12 9.12
N LYS A 202 -4.17 -19.64 7.94
CA LYS A 202 -2.85 -20.25 7.72
C LYS A 202 -1.71 -19.23 7.81
N ILE A 203 -1.86 -18.04 7.22
CA ILE A 203 -0.88 -16.95 7.35
C ILE A 203 -0.68 -16.60 8.83
N LEU A 204 -1.78 -16.50 9.59
CA LEU A 204 -1.71 -16.17 11.00
C LEU A 204 -1.01 -17.24 11.84
N LEU A 205 -1.29 -18.53 11.58
CA LEU A 205 -0.56 -19.62 12.23
C LEU A 205 0.94 -19.54 11.94
N PHE A 206 1.33 -19.16 10.73
CA PHE A 206 2.74 -18.95 10.38
C PHE A 206 3.37 -17.82 11.22
N PHE A 207 2.72 -16.66 11.33
CA PHE A 207 3.24 -15.50 12.07
C PHE A 207 3.18 -15.66 13.60
N HIS A 208 2.31 -16.54 14.12
CA HIS A 208 2.16 -16.82 15.55
C HIS A 208 2.92 -18.06 16.02
N ALA A 209 3.57 -18.80 15.13
CA ALA A 209 4.44 -19.90 15.52
C ALA A 209 5.62 -19.32 16.33
N PRO A 210 5.88 -19.77 17.58
CA PRO A 210 6.87 -19.14 18.47
C PRO A 210 8.27 -19.02 17.86
N ASN A 211 8.70 -20.03 17.11
CA ASN A 211 10.00 -20.01 16.43
C ASN A 211 10.05 -18.96 15.33
N ASN A 212 8.96 -18.82 14.55
CA ASN A 212 8.89 -17.85 13.45
C ASN A 212 8.82 -16.42 14.00
N GLU A 213 8.05 -16.19 15.06
CA GLU A 213 7.93 -14.89 15.71
C GLU A 213 9.30 -14.35 16.12
N GLN A 214 10.11 -15.17 16.79
CA GLN A 214 11.48 -14.79 17.17
C GLN A 214 12.37 -14.49 15.96
N ALA A 215 12.27 -15.27 14.89
CA ALA A 215 13.07 -15.06 13.68
C ALA A 215 12.63 -13.82 12.88
N ILE A 216 11.34 -13.50 12.89
CA ILE A 216 10.78 -12.30 12.25
C ILE A 216 11.23 -11.06 13.00
N ASP A 217 11.14 -11.06 14.33
CA ASP A 217 11.62 -9.95 15.14
C ASP A 217 13.14 -9.76 14.98
N ALA A 218 13.91 -10.86 14.95
CA ALA A 218 15.35 -10.82 14.72
C ALA A 218 15.76 -10.38 13.30
N SER A 219 14.87 -10.48 12.32
CA SER A 219 15.11 -9.99 10.95
C SER A 219 14.70 -8.53 10.74
N GLY A 220 14.06 -7.91 11.74
CA GLY A 220 13.55 -6.53 11.64
C GLY A 220 12.23 -6.43 10.86
N ALA A 221 11.54 -7.55 10.61
CA ALA A 221 10.31 -7.62 9.83
C ALA A 221 9.05 -7.75 10.72
N SER A 222 9.08 -7.22 11.95
CA SER A 222 8.00 -7.33 12.95
C SER A 222 6.64 -6.81 12.46
N THR A 223 6.65 -5.85 11.53
CA THR A 223 5.47 -5.24 10.92
C THR A 223 5.02 -5.88 9.61
N ALA A 224 5.69 -6.94 9.14
CA ALA A 224 5.36 -7.61 7.88
C ALA A 224 3.91 -8.14 7.83
N LEU A 225 3.42 -8.74 8.93
CA LEU A 225 2.02 -9.17 9.01
C LEU A 225 1.06 -7.98 8.85
N LEU A 226 1.37 -6.84 9.47
CA LEU A 226 0.50 -5.67 9.43
C LEU A 226 0.47 -5.03 8.06
N ARG A 227 1.61 -4.95 7.38
CA ARG A 227 1.67 -4.51 5.97
C ARG A 227 0.84 -5.41 5.08
N LEU A 228 0.99 -6.73 5.21
CA LEU A 228 0.21 -7.69 4.44
C LEU A 228 -1.30 -7.55 4.68
N LEU A 229 -1.73 -7.39 5.93
CA LEU A 229 -3.14 -7.16 6.26
C LEU A 229 -3.65 -5.83 5.73
N LEU A 230 -2.83 -4.78 5.77
CA LEU A 230 -3.16 -3.46 5.27
C LEU A 230 -3.33 -3.45 3.74
N ASP A 231 -2.47 -4.17 3.01
CA ASP A 231 -2.59 -4.34 1.56
C ASP A 231 -3.89 -5.06 1.20
N ILE A 232 -4.22 -6.14 1.93
CA ILE A 232 -5.49 -6.86 1.73
C ILE A 232 -6.68 -5.95 2.04
N ALA A 233 -6.62 -5.21 3.15
CA ALA A 233 -7.67 -4.32 3.62
C ALA A 233 -7.93 -3.12 2.68
N SER A 234 -6.88 -2.60 2.04
CA SER A 234 -6.94 -1.43 1.16
C SER A 234 -7.36 -1.76 -0.28
N SER A 235 -7.30 -3.04 -0.68
CA SER A 235 -7.71 -3.51 -2.00
C SER A 235 -9.18 -3.19 -2.35
N ASN A 236 -9.41 -2.89 -3.62
CA ASN A 236 -10.77 -2.64 -4.13
C ASN A 236 -11.60 -3.93 -4.21
N GLU A 237 -10.96 -5.05 -4.47
CA GLU A 237 -11.55 -6.40 -4.54
C GLU A 237 -12.17 -6.77 -3.19
N LEU A 238 -11.50 -6.42 -2.08
CA LEU A 238 -12.02 -6.67 -0.74
C LEU A 238 -13.22 -5.79 -0.37
N LYS A 239 -13.39 -4.61 -0.99
CA LYS A 239 -14.52 -3.70 -0.68
C LYS A 239 -15.88 -4.38 -0.86
N GLN A 240 -15.97 -5.33 -1.79
CA GLN A 240 -17.19 -6.07 -2.12
C GLN A 240 -17.34 -7.40 -1.34
N ALA A 241 -16.31 -7.84 -0.60
CA ALA A 241 -16.27 -9.14 0.07
C ALA A 241 -16.50 -9.02 1.59
N ALA A 242 -17.76 -8.87 2.03
CA ALA A 242 -18.11 -8.65 3.44
C ALA A 242 -17.57 -9.71 4.41
N MET A 243 -17.59 -10.99 4.03
CA MET A 243 -17.07 -12.10 4.84
C MET A 243 -15.54 -12.06 5.03
N ALA A 244 -14.81 -11.54 4.04
CA ALA A 244 -13.37 -11.40 4.11
C ALA A 244 -13.00 -10.25 5.07
N LYS A 245 -13.73 -9.13 5.01
CA LYS A 245 -13.56 -8.02 5.96
C LYS A 245 -13.84 -8.44 7.40
N SER A 246 -14.93 -9.16 7.64
CA SER A 246 -15.27 -9.64 8.98
C SER A 246 -14.21 -10.61 9.53
N SER A 247 -13.58 -11.41 8.67
CA SER A 247 -12.48 -12.29 9.04
C SER A 247 -11.23 -11.51 9.49
N ILE A 248 -10.85 -10.46 8.76
CA ILE A 248 -9.72 -9.59 9.15
C ILE A 248 -10.02 -8.87 10.47
N ILE A 249 -11.22 -8.32 10.66
CA ILE A 249 -11.60 -7.64 11.91
C ILE A 249 -11.60 -8.63 13.09
N SER A 250 -12.14 -9.84 12.89
CA SER A 250 -12.12 -10.90 13.89
C SER A 250 -10.69 -11.24 14.31
N PHE A 251 -9.76 -11.31 13.35
CA PHE A 251 -8.35 -11.48 13.64
C PHE A 251 -7.76 -10.32 14.43
N LEU A 252 -7.95 -9.07 13.98
CA LEU A 252 -7.40 -7.90 14.67
C LEU A 252 -7.85 -7.84 16.13
N ARG A 253 -9.09 -8.28 16.42
CA ARG A 253 -9.61 -8.42 17.78
C ARG A 253 -8.91 -9.49 18.59
N SER A 254 -8.70 -10.68 18.01
CA SER A 254 -8.05 -11.78 18.73
C SER A 254 -6.57 -11.51 18.97
N ALA A 255 -5.87 -10.88 18.02
CA ALA A 255 -4.47 -10.52 18.13
C ALA A 255 -4.21 -9.19 18.87
N MET A 256 -5.27 -8.51 19.32
CA MET A 256 -5.20 -7.17 19.91
C MET A 256 -4.13 -7.02 21.01
N PRO A 257 -3.95 -7.94 21.98
CA PRO A 257 -2.94 -7.76 23.02
C PRO A 257 -1.52 -7.58 22.46
N LYS A 258 -1.16 -8.38 21.44
CA LYS A 258 0.15 -8.34 20.79
C LYS A 258 0.28 -7.12 19.88
N LEU A 259 -0.75 -6.82 19.09
CA LEU A 259 -0.74 -5.64 18.20
C LEU A 259 -0.71 -4.33 18.98
N ALA A 260 -1.35 -4.28 20.15
CA ALA A 260 -1.27 -3.16 21.07
C ALA A 260 0.17 -2.96 21.58
N SER A 261 0.84 -4.03 22.04
CA SER A 261 2.22 -3.92 22.52
C SER A 261 3.18 -3.48 21.41
N GLN A 262 3.02 -4.01 20.19
CA GLN A 262 3.83 -3.61 19.03
C GLN A 262 3.59 -2.14 18.67
N GLY A 263 2.33 -1.71 18.56
CA GLY A 263 2.01 -0.32 18.22
C GLY A 263 2.45 0.68 19.29
N MET A 264 2.31 0.34 20.57
CA MET A 264 2.81 1.18 21.67
C MET A 264 4.34 1.25 21.69
N ALA A 265 5.04 0.15 21.40
CA ALA A 265 6.50 0.14 21.28
C ALA A 265 6.98 0.96 20.07
N ALA A 266 6.29 0.87 18.93
CA ALA A 266 6.59 1.67 17.74
C ALA A 266 6.45 3.17 18.02
N VAL A 267 5.36 3.57 18.68
CA VAL A 267 5.11 4.96 19.09
C VAL A 267 6.15 5.48 20.09
N ALA A 268 6.62 4.63 21.00
CA ALA A 268 7.67 4.99 21.95
C ALA A 268 9.05 5.16 21.29
N SER A 269 9.25 4.57 20.11
CA SER A 269 10.48 4.67 19.33
C SER A 269 10.42 5.85 18.37
N SER A 270 11.29 6.84 18.55
CA SER A 270 11.41 7.98 17.63
C SER A 270 11.93 7.58 16.23
N CYS A 271 12.42 6.35 16.06
CA CYS A 271 13.00 5.87 14.80
C CYS A 271 12.04 4.97 13.98
N ALA A 272 10.92 4.53 14.56
CA ALA A 272 10.01 3.55 13.94
C ALA A 272 8.80 4.21 13.26
N LEU A 273 9.00 5.32 12.54
CA LEU A 273 7.90 6.09 11.95
C LEU A 273 7.05 5.28 10.97
N ASP A 274 7.67 4.43 10.16
CA ASP A 274 6.95 3.58 9.21
C ASP A 274 6.05 2.55 9.92
N ASP A 275 6.53 1.97 11.03
CA ASP A 275 5.72 1.05 11.83
C ASP A 275 4.51 1.75 12.46
N VAL A 276 4.70 2.98 12.96
CA VAL A 276 3.60 3.82 13.47
C VAL A 276 2.57 4.10 12.38
N GLU A 277 3.04 4.40 11.16
CA GLU A 277 2.19 4.65 10.00
C GLU A 277 1.35 3.42 9.63
N VAL A 278 1.98 2.24 9.49
CA VAL A 278 1.29 0.97 9.17
C VAL A 278 0.24 0.64 10.24
N HIS A 279 0.59 0.75 11.53
CA HIS A 279 -0.36 0.55 12.62
C HIS A 279 -1.54 1.52 12.54
N ALA A 280 -1.27 2.82 12.35
CA ALA A 280 -2.30 3.83 12.28
C ALA A 280 -3.25 3.64 11.10
N GLN A 281 -2.73 3.28 9.92
CA GLN A 281 -3.53 3.00 8.72
C GLN A 281 -4.43 1.78 8.91
N LEU A 282 -3.89 0.68 9.43
CA LEU A 282 -4.65 -0.55 9.65
C LEU A 282 -5.76 -0.36 10.69
N TRP A 283 -5.47 0.35 11.79
CA TRP A 283 -6.48 0.68 12.79
C TRP A 283 -7.53 1.67 12.28
N THR A 284 -7.13 2.64 11.46
CA THR A 284 -8.05 3.56 10.77
C THR A 284 -9.05 2.76 9.93
N TRP A 285 -8.56 1.80 9.14
CA TRP A 285 -9.43 0.91 8.37
C TRP A 285 -10.37 0.10 9.26
N ALA A 286 -9.85 -0.52 10.34
CA ALA A 286 -10.65 -1.35 11.23
C ALA A 286 -11.75 -0.56 11.96
N VAL A 287 -11.45 0.67 12.41
CA VAL A 287 -12.42 1.59 13.01
C VAL A 287 -13.52 1.96 12.01
N LEU A 288 -13.18 2.14 10.74
CA LEU A 288 -14.19 2.45 9.73
C LEU A 288 -15.11 1.27 9.42
N GLU A 289 -14.62 0.03 9.49
CA GLU A 289 -15.45 -1.14 9.20
C GLU A 289 -16.28 -1.59 10.42
N ASP A 290 -15.77 -1.48 11.65
CA ASP A 290 -16.52 -1.83 12.87
C ASP A 290 -16.20 -0.87 14.04
N PRO A 291 -16.74 0.37 13.99
CA PRO A 291 -16.40 1.40 14.96
C PRO A 291 -16.82 1.03 16.40
N LEU A 292 -17.98 0.39 16.55
CA LEU A 292 -18.56 0.10 17.86
C LEU A 292 -17.77 -0.97 18.62
N GLY A 293 -17.18 -1.94 17.92
CA GLY A 293 -16.37 -2.96 18.59
C GLY A 293 -14.87 -2.69 18.59
N VAL A 294 -14.33 -1.89 17.65
CA VAL A 294 -12.88 -1.63 17.58
C VAL A 294 -12.46 -0.44 18.45
N VAL A 295 -13.20 0.68 18.44
CA VAL A 295 -12.78 1.88 19.18
C VAL A 295 -12.68 1.65 20.70
N PRO A 296 -13.67 1.00 21.37
CA PRO A 296 -13.55 0.71 22.80
C PRO A 296 -12.37 -0.22 23.11
N LEU A 297 -12.10 -1.20 22.23
CA LEU A 297 -10.99 -2.13 22.39
C LEU A 297 -9.64 -1.40 22.35
N LEU A 298 -9.48 -0.43 21.44
CA LEU A 298 -8.27 0.41 21.36
C LEU A 298 -8.13 1.34 22.57
N GLU A 299 -9.25 1.87 23.08
CA GLU A 299 -9.31 2.72 24.27
C GLU A 299 -8.90 1.94 25.54
N ASP A 300 -9.49 0.76 25.74
CA ASP A 300 -9.27 -0.11 26.90
C ASP A 300 -7.83 -0.63 26.96
N ARG A 301 -7.23 -0.93 25.80
CA ARG A 301 -5.84 -1.39 25.69
C ARG A 301 -4.81 -0.26 25.72
N GLY A 302 -5.25 1.01 25.82
CA GLY A 302 -4.36 2.16 25.89
C GLY A 302 -3.69 2.55 24.57
N VAL A 303 -4.03 1.91 23.46
CA VAL A 303 -3.47 2.20 22.13
C VAL A 303 -3.76 3.65 21.74
N LEU A 304 -5.01 4.09 21.90
CA LEU A 304 -5.38 5.48 21.56
C LEU A 304 -4.64 6.51 22.44
N ARG A 305 -4.34 6.18 23.70
CA ARG A 305 -3.55 7.06 24.58
C ARG A 305 -2.10 7.14 24.13
N ALA A 306 -1.52 6.02 23.69
CA ALA A 306 -0.17 6.01 23.14
C ALA A 306 -0.07 6.87 21.87
N PHE A 307 -0.99 6.68 20.91
CA PHE A 307 -1.03 7.51 19.70
C PHE A 307 -1.30 9.00 20.00
N ALA A 308 -2.09 9.32 21.02
CA ALA A 308 -2.22 10.70 21.49
C ALA A 308 -0.88 11.25 22.03
N GLY A 309 -0.16 10.47 22.81
CA GLY A 309 1.18 10.80 23.29
C GLY A 309 2.18 11.01 22.16
N PHE A 310 2.14 10.17 21.11
CA PHE A 310 2.94 10.33 19.89
C PHE A 310 2.72 11.70 19.26
N VAL A 311 1.46 12.02 18.94
CA VAL A 311 1.09 13.30 18.29
C VAL A 311 1.54 14.51 19.10
N MET A 312 1.57 14.39 20.44
CA MET A 312 2.07 15.45 21.33
C MET A 312 3.60 15.57 21.35
N ALA A 313 4.31 14.44 21.26
CA ALA A 313 5.77 14.40 21.32
C ALA A 313 6.43 14.77 19.98
N THR A 314 5.74 14.54 18.87
CA THR A 314 6.26 14.80 17.53
C THR A 314 6.34 16.29 17.22
N THR A 315 7.51 16.75 16.78
CA THR A 315 7.75 18.14 16.36
C THR A 315 6.87 18.51 15.17
N ARG A 316 6.15 19.62 15.30
CA ARG A 316 5.15 20.10 14.33
C ARG A 316 5.75 20.79 13.10
N ASP A 317 7.07 20.81 12.98
CA ASP A 317 7.84 21.54 11.97
C ASP A 317 8.06 20.74 10.67
N SER A 318 7.87 19.41 10.70
CA SER A 318 8.01 18.54 9.52
C SER A 318 6.81 17.57 9.40
N PRO A 319 5.78 17.89 8.58
CA PRO A 319 4.67 16.97 8.37
C PRO A 319 5.15 15.68 7.72
N HIS A 320 4.77 14.54 8.28
CA HIS A 320 5.10 13.21 7.74
C HIS A 320 3.90 12.24 7.82
N GLY A 321 3.99 11.11 7.09
CA GLY A 321 2.90 10.13 6.95
C GLY A 321 2.41 9.56 8.28
N ALA A 322 3.33 9.14 9.15
CA ALA A 322 2.97 8.61 10.47
C ALA A 322 2.16 9.59 11.34
N LEU A 323 2.51 10.89 11.35
CA LEU A 323 1.78 11.90 12.11
C LEU A 323 0.36 12.08 11.54
N LYS A 324 0.25 12.19 10.20
CA LYS A 324 -1.04 12.29 9.51
C LYS A 324 -1.97 11.13 9.88
N HIS A 325 -1.49 9.89 9.76
CA HIS A 325 -2.29 8.70 10.03
C HIS A 325 -2.61 8.53 11.52
N ALA A 326 -1.70 8.91 12.41
CA ALA A 326 -1.96 8.94 13.85
C ALA A 326 -3.09 9.91 14.20
N VAL A 327 -3.04 11.15 13.68
CA VAL A 327 -4.11 12.14 13.87
C VAL A 327 -5.43 11.63 13.30
N ARG A 328 -5.40 11.03 12.10
CA ARG A 328 -6.58 10.44 11.45
C ARG A 328 -7.24 9.36 12.32
N LEU A 329 -6.45 8.45 12.89
CA LEU A 329 -6.95 7.42 13.81
C LEU A 329 -7.62 8.03 15.04
N LEU A 330 -6.98 9.04 15.66
CA LEU A 330 -7.51 9.71 16.85
C LEU A 330 -8.84 10.41 16.54
N VAL A 331 -8.90 11.20 15.47
CA VAL A 331 -10.10 11.93 15.07
C VAL A 331 -11.26 11.01 14.77
N LEU A 332 -11.03 9.93 14.01
CA LEU A 332 -12.07 8.92 13.77
C LEU A 332 -12.57 8.31 15.08
N SER A 333 -11.64 7.96 15.98
CA SER A 333 -12.00 7.38 17.28
C SER A 333 -12.84 8.35 18.13
N MET A 334 -12.52 9.65 18.10
CA MET A 334 -13.31 10.68 18.78
C MET A 334 -14.73 10.80 18.20
N LEU A 335 -14.89 10.73 16.88
CA LEU A 335 -16.20 10.81 16.22
C LEU A 335 -17.15 9.68 16.63
N PHE A 336 -16.61 8.47 16.78
CA PHE A 336 -17.40 7.28 17.13
C PHE A 336 -17.52 7.05 18.64
N ARG A 337 -16.69 7.68 19.48
CA ARG A 337 -16.66 7.45 20.93
C ARG A 337 -16.59 8.77 21.72
N PRO A 338 -17.74 9.25 22.25
CA PRO A 338 -17.80 10.49 23.02
C PRO A 338 -16.93 10.52 24.27
N SER A 339 -16.75 9.38 24.96
CA SER A 339 -15.89 9.28 26.14
C SER A 339 -14.43 9.59 25.80
N PHE A 340 -13.96 9.06 24.66
CA PHE A 340 -12.61 9.29 24.18
C PHE A 340 -12.44 10.74 23.70
N ALA A 341 -13.44 11.31 23.02
CA ALA A 341 -13.43 12.72 22.67
C ALA A 341 -13.28 13.63 23.90
N ALA A 342 -14.05 13.36 24.96
CA ALA A 342 -13.95 14.10 26.23
C ALA A 342 -12.55 13.99 26.87
N TYR A 343 -11.94 12.80 26.81
CA TYR A 343 -10.55 12.60 27.25
C TYR A 343 -9.57 13.47 26.46
N VAL A 344 -9.61 13.43 25.12
CA VAL A 344 -8.72 14.22 24.27
C VAL A 344 -8.91 15.73 24.48
N HIS A 345 -10.17 16.18 24.65
CA HIS A 345 -10.48 17.58 24.95
C HIS A 345 -9.94 18.05 26.31
N GLY A 346 -9.79 17.13 27.27
CA GLY A 346 -9.19 17.42 28.57
C GLY A 346 -7.68 17.63 28.52
N ILE A 347 -7.02 17.34 27.40
CA ILE A 347 -5.57 17.47 27.24
C ILE A 347 -5.22 18.87 26.70
N PRO A 348 -4.55 19.75 27.46
CA PRO A 348 -4.29 21.13 27.05
C PRO A 348 -3.48 21.25 25.75
N SER A 349 -2.46 20.41 25.55
CA SER A 349 -1.62 20.39 24.34
C SER A 349 -2.36 19.94 23.08
N MET A 350 -3.48 19.22 23.23
CA MET A 350 -4.35 18.83 22.12
C MET A 350 -5.27 19.98 21.68
N ALA A 351 -5.58 20.93 22.57
CA ALA A 351 -6.30 22.15 22.19
C ALA A 351 -5.46 23.01 21.22
N GLU A 352 -4.13 23.02 21.38
CA GLU A 352 -3.19 23.68 20.47
C GLU A 352 -3.03 22.99 19.12
N LEU A 353 -3.48 21.73 18.99
CA LEU A 353 -3.43 21.00 17.73
C LEU A 353 -4.41 21.59 16.70
N CYS A 354 -5.57 22.10 17.13
CA CYS A 354 -6.60 22.59 16.22
C CYS A 354 -6.13 23.80 15.38
N PRO A 355 -5.52 24.86 15.95
CA PRO A 355 -4.95 25.94 15.15
C PRO A 355 -3.86 25.44 14.18
N TRP A 356 -3.00 24.52 14.63
CA TRP A 356 -1.95 23.98 13.77
C TRP A 356 -2.52 23.18 12.59
N LEU A 357 -3.54 22.34 12.82
CA LEU A 357 -4.21 21.59 11.77
C LEU A 357 -4.80 22.50 10.69
N THR A 358 -5.36 23.65 11.08
CA THR A 358 -5.92 24.63 10.11
C THR A 358 -4.87 25.27 9.21
N THR A 359 -3.61 25.31 9.64
CA THR A 359 -2.48 25.84 8.86
C THR A 359 -1.64 24.77 8.18
N SER A 360 -1.92 23.49 8.47
CA SER A 360 -1.17 22.33 7.96
C SER A 360 -1.74 21.81 6.63
N SER A 361 -1.04 20.86 6.01
CA SER A 361 -1.51 20.11 4.83
C SER A 361 -2.56 19.02 5.15
N TYR A 362 -3.08 18.96 6.38
CA TYR A 362 -3.98 17.92 6.88
C TYR A 362 -5.46 18.34 6.84
N SER A 363 -5.95 18.66 5.65
CA SER A 363 -7.30 19.20 5.45
C SER A 363 -8.42 18.23 5.86
N ALA A 364 -8.26 16.93 5.63
CA ALA A 364 -9.24 15.93 6.05
C ALA A 364 -9.31 15.77 7.57
N GLU A 365 -8.16 15.66 8.21
CA GLU A 365 -8.04 15.56 9.66
C GLU A 365 -8.63 16.80 10.32
N CYS A 366 -8.30 18.00 9.81
CA CYS A 366 -8.85 19.26 10.31
C CYS A 366 -10.38 19.32 10.19
N THR A 367 -10.92 18.87 9.04
CA THR A 367 -12.38 18.85 8.81
C THR A 367 -13.08 17.92 9.79
N LEU A 368 -12.59 16.69 9.94
CA LEU A 368 -13.19 15.71 10.85
C LEU A 368 -12.98 16.09 12.32
N TRP A 369 -11.83 16.70 12.67
CA TRP A 369 -11.54 17.21 14.01
C TRP A 369 -12.56 18.28 14.41
N SER A 370 -12.85 19.23 13.51
CA SER A 370 -13.82 20.30 13.79
C SER A 370 -15.25 19.80 14.03
N MET A 371 -15.57 18.58 13.59
CA MET A 371 -16.83 17.91 13.89
C MET A 371 -16.80 17.14 15.21
N ALA A 372 -15.66 16.52 15.54
CA ALA A 372 -15.48 15.79 16.80
C ALA A 372 -15.35 16.72 18.02
N TYR A 373 -14.74 17.89 17.81
CA TYR A 373 -14.57 18.94 18.80
C TYR A 373 -15.76 19.90 18.73
N PRO A 374 -16.29 20.41 19.87
CA PRO A 374 -17.34 21.42 19.89
C PRO A 374 -16.82 22.77 19.39
N THR A 375 -16.53 22.87 18.09
CA THR A 375 -16.17 24.09 17.39
C THR A 375 -17.40 24.71 16.73
N THR A 376 -17.29 25.97 16.32
CA THR A 376 -18.38 26.64 15.59
C THR A 376 -18.67 25.91 14.27
N ALA A 377 -19.93 25.89 13.82
CA ALA A 377 -20.26 25.39 12.48
C ALA A 377 -19.38 26.00 11.37
N LYS A 378 -18.99 27.27 11.57
CA LYS A 378 -18.13 28.03 10.67
C LYS A 378 -16.77 27.36 10.47
N SER A 379 -16.10 26.91 11.52
CA SER A 379 -14.79 26.23 11.41
C SER A 379 -14.88 24.93 10.62
N PHE A 380 -15.96 24.16 10.81
CA PHE A 380 -16.21 22.97 10.01
C PHE A 380 -16.38 23.30 8.53
N PHE A 381 -17.27 24.23 8.17
CA PHE A 381 -17.51 24.55 6.77
C PHE A 381 -16.30 25.19 6.08
N THR A 382 -15.50 25.97 6.81
CA THR A 382 -14.22 26.49 6.29
C THR A 382 -13.24 25.37 5.99
N ALA A 383 -13.05 24.42 6.91
CA ALA A 383 -12.17 23.27 6.67
C ALA A 383 -12.71 22.34 5.57
N PHE A 384 -14.02 22.11 5.53
CA PHE A 384 -14.69 21.28 4.54
C PHE A 384 -14.53 21.84 3.12
N LEU A 385 -14.68 23.15 2.94
CA LEU A 385 -14.46 23.79 1.63
C LEU A 385 -12.99 23.74 1.20
N ALA A 386 -12.04 23.73 2.15
CA ALA A 386 -10.61 23.59 1.85
C ALA A 386 -10.24 22.22 1.25
N LEU A 387 -11.11 21.20 1.37
CA LEU A 387 -10.94 19.91 0.68
C LEU A 387 -11.08 20.02 -0.85
N PHE A 388 -11.72 21.10 -1.33
CA PHE A 388 -12.02 21.33 -2.73
C PHE A 388 -11.29 22.60 -3.21
N PRO A 389 -9.96 22.55 -3.37
CA PRO A 389 -9.23 23.68 -3.95
C PRO A 389 -9.78 23.98 -5.35
N VAL A 390 -9.73 25.25 -5.77
CA VAL A 390 -10.17 25.67 -7.12
C VAL A 390 -9.07 25.44 -8.16
N GLU A 391 -7.81 25.55 -7.73
CA GLU A 391 -6.63 25.29 -8.56
C GLU A 391 -5.65 24.42 -7.75
N CYS A 392 -5.11 23.38 -8.39
CA CYS A 392 -4.05 22.55 -7.82
C CYS A 392 -2.69 22.96 -8.39
N VAL A 393 -1.61 22.77 -7.63
CA VAL A 393 -0.26 23.10 -8.09
C VAL A 393 0.22 22.11 -9.17
N ASP A 394 -0.10 20.82 -8.97
CA ASP A 394 0.24 19.75 -9.90
C ASP A 394 -0.82 18.62 -9.84
N GLY A 395 -0.65 17.61 -10.70
CA GLY A 395 -1.54 16.45 -10.76
C GLY A 395 -1.52 15.57 -9.50
N ILE A 396 -0.42 15.55 -8.75
CA ILE A 396 -0.29 14.75 -7.53
C ILE A 396 -1.07 15.42 -6.40
N ALA A 397 -0.99 16.74 -6.27
CA ALA A 397 -1.78 17.54 -5.36
C ALA A 397 -3.28 17.41 -5.65
N ALA A 398 -3.68 17.43 -6.93
CA ALA A 398 -5.06 17.19 -7.33
C ALA A 398 -5.56 15.80 -6.92
N ILE A 399 -4.78 14.75 -7.22
CA ILE A 399 -5.13 13.38 -6.83
C ILE A 399 -5.17 13.23 -5.30
N THR A 400 -4.24 13.86 -4.57
CA THR A 400 -4.19 13.82 -3.10
C THR A 400 -5.42 14.51 -2.52
N ALA A 401 -5.74 15.73 -2.96
CA ALA A 401 -6.94 16.45 -2.53
C ALA A 401 -8.22 15.64 -2.84
N MET A 402 -8.27 14.95 -3.99
CA MET A 402 -9.38 14.05 -4.29
C MET A 402 -9.48 12.89 -3.29
N HIS A 403 -8.37 12.25 -2.93
CA HIS A 403 -8.38 11.17 -1.93
C HIS A 403 -8.86 11.68 -0.57
N GLU A 404 -8.42 12.88 -0.15
CA GLU A 404 -8.84 13.50 1.11
C GLU A 404 -10.34 13.82 1.12
N ALA A 405 -10.86 14.41 0.05
CA ALA A 405 -12.28 14.70 -0.09
C ALA A 405 -13.13 13.41 -0.12
N VAL A 406 -12.70 12.38 -0.86
CA VAL A 406 -13.37 11.07 -0.86
C VAL A 406 -13.39 10.46 0.54
N PHE A 407 -12.25 10.48 1.23
CA PHE A 407 -12.13 9.94 2.58
C PHE A 407 -13.11 10.61 3.54
N VAL A 408 -13.12 11.95 3.62
CA VAL A 408 -14.06 12.68 4.50
C VAL A 408 -15.51 12.36 4.15
N LEU A 409 -15.88 12.37 2.87
CA LEU A 409 -17.25 12.06 2.44
C LEU A 409 -17.68 10.64 2.82
N GLU A 410 -16.81 9.64 2.64
CA GLU A 410 -17.10 8.26 3.02
C GLU A 410 -17.20 8.09 4.54
N VAL A 411 -16.40 8.82 5.33
CA VAL A 411 -16.53 8.87 6.80
C VAL A 411 -17.89 9.43 7.19
N LEU A 412 -18.32 10.55 6.60
CA LEU A 412 -19.62 11.15 6.88
C LEU A 412 -20.78 10.20 6.51
N VAL A 413 -20.66 9.46 5.38
CA VAL A 413 -21.64 8.43 5.01
C VAL A 413 -21.71 7.35 6.10
N LYS A 414 -20.57 6.88 6.62
CA LYS A 414 -20.55 5.86 7.69
C LYS A 414 -21.08 6.37 9.02
N MET A 415 -20.91 7.66 9.30
CA MET A 415 -21.42 8.32 10.50
C MET A 415 -22.96 8.49 10.49
N ARG A 416 -23.64 8.35 9.34
CA ARG A 416 -25.07 8.65 9.19
C ARG A 416 -26.00 8.00 10.22
N SER A 417 -25.66 6.81 10.70
CA SER A 417 -26.45 6.03 11.66
C SER A 417 -26.00 6.22 13.12
N GLN A 418 -24.97 7.05 13.36
CA GLN A 418 -24.43 7.30 14.68
C GLN A 418 -25.15 8.44 15.39
N TYR A 419 -25.27 8.36 16.71
CA TYR A 419 -25.94 9.39 17.51
C TYR A 419 -25.28 10.77 17.37
N SER A 420 -23.95 10.83 17.30
CA SER A 420 -23.19 12.07 17.10
C SER A 420 -23.55 12.75 15.77
N TRP A 421 -23.76 11.96 14.71
CA TRP A 421 -24.35 12.49 13.48
C TRP A 421 -25.79 12.91 13.74
N ILE A 422 -26.67 12.04 14.25
CA ILE A 422 -28.10 12.33 14.47
C ILE A 422 -28.33 13.64 15.25
N ALA A 423 -27.52 13.93 16.26
CA ALA A 423 -27.61 15.15 17.06
C ALA A 423 -26.99 16.41 16.40
N TRP A 424 -26.27 16.27 15.28
CA TRP A 424 -25.57 17.40 14.64
C TRP A 424 -26.55 18.36 13.93
N PRO A 425 -26.65 19.63 14.36
CA PRO A 425 -27.70 20.55 13.88
C PRO A 425 -27.42 21.15 12.49
N HIS A 426 -26.19 21.07 11.98
CA HIS A 426 -25.78 21.74 10.74
C HIS A 426 -25.82 20.86 9.47
N LYS A 427 -26.46 19.69 9.54
CA LYS A 427 -26.56 18.76 8.39
C LYS A 427 -27.27 19.36 7.18
N SER A 428 -28.31 20.16 7.40
CA SER A 428 -29.06 20.82 6.33
C SER A 428 -28.16 21.76 5.54
N ASN A 429 -27.31 22.52 6.23
CA ASN A 429 -26.32 23.38 5.60
C ASN A 429 -25.30 22.57 4.79
N LEU A 430 -24.84 21.42 5.31
CA LEU A 430 -23.96 20.52 4.56
C LEU A 430 -24.61 19.99 3.28
N LEU A 431 -25.90 19.65 3.33
CA LEU A 431 -26.64 19.23 2.14
C LEU A 431 -26.65 20.34 1.08
N THR A 432 -26.95 21.57 1.48
CA THR A 432 -26.92 22.74 0.58
C THR A 432 -25.53 22.93 -0.02
N THR A 433 -24.47 22.89 0.79
CA THR A 433 -23.08 23.01 0.31
C THR A 433 -22.74 21.90 -0.69
N LEU A 434 -23.08 20.66 -0.40
CA LEU A 434 -22.84 19.52 -1.30
C LEU A 434 -23.58 19.64 -2.63
N GLN A 435 -24.83 20.12 -2.61
CA GLN A 435 -25.61 20.36 -3.83
C GLN A 435 -24.99 21.45 -4.71
N THR A 436 -24.37 22.48 -4.10
CA THR A 436 -23.67 23.52 -4.85
C THR A 436 -22.34 23.06 -5.44
N LEU A 437 -21.64 22.12 -4.78
CA LEU A 437 -20.35 21.59 -5.24
C LEU A 437 -20.50 20.52 -6.34
N LEU A 438 -21.58 19.73 -6.31
CA LEU A 438 -21.81 18.62 -7.24
C LEU A 438 -21.63 18.98 -8.74
N PRO A 439 -22.17 20.10 -9.27
CA PRO A 439 -21.99 20.47 -10.67
C PRO A 439 -20.57 20.92 -11.01
N THR A 440 -19.79 21.40 -10.04
CA THR A 440 -18.44 21.97 -10.24
C THR A 440 -17.31 21.02 -9.85
N LEU A 441 -17.60 19.80 -9.37
CA LEU A 441 -16.57 18.83 -8.96
C LEU A 441 -15.45 18.60 -9.99
N ASN A 442 -15.81 18.53 -11.28
CA ASN A 442 -14.83 18.33 -12.34
C ASN A 442 -13.93 19.55 -12.57
N SER A 443 -14.42 20.76 -12.28
CA SER A 443 -13.66 22.00 -12.44
C SER A 443 -12.82 22.35 -11.22
N LEU A 444 -13.20 21.89 -10.02
CA LEU A 444 -12.48 22.19 -8.78
C LEU A 444 -11.07 21.57 -8.78
N PHE A 445 -10.92 20.33 -9.23
CA PHE A 445 -9.60 19.67 -9.24
C PHE A 445 -8.77 19.93 -10.51
N GLN A 446 -8.96 21.09 -11.16
CA GLN A 446 -8.20 21.43 -12.37
C GLN A 446 -6.73 21.71 -12.04
N CYS A 447 -5.85 21.16 -12.88
CA CYS A 447 -4.43 21.47 -12.87
C CYS A 447 -4.15 22.60 -13.87
N PRO A 448 -3.10 23.41 -13.66
CA PRO A 448 -2.70 24.44 -14.61
C PRO A 448 -2.29 23.74 -15.92
N PRO A 449 -2.61 24.29 -17.10
CA PRO A 449 -2.08 23.76 -18.34
C PRO A 449 -0.55 23.78 -18.26
N LYS A 450 0.09 22.65 -18.59
CA LYS A 450 1.55 22.61 -18.72
C LYS A 450 1.96 23.72 -19.68
N GLN A 451 2.79 24.67 -19.22
CA GLN A 451 3.43 25.61 -20.14
C GLN A 451 4.23 24.80 -21.16
N ASP A 452 3.93 25.06 -22.43
CA ASP A 452 4.46 24.34 -23.59
C ASP A 452 5.97 24.18 -23.51
N VAL A 453 6.44 22.94 -23.42
CA VAL A 453 7.73 22.58 -24.02
C VAL A 453 7.44 22.56 -25.52
N THR A 454 8.02 23.54 -26.19
CA THR A 454 7.89 23.86 -27.61
C THR A 454 7.84 22.63 -28.52
N ALA A 455 6.93 22.73 -29.49
CA ALA A 455 6.76 21.90 -30.67
C ALA A 455 8.07 21.33 -31.24
N ASP A 456 8.14 20.00 -31.26
CA ASP A 456 8.39 19.16 -32.45
C ASP A 456 8.67 17.74 -31.92
N ASP A 457 7.69 16.86 -32.00
CA ASP A 457 7.91 15.44 -32.32
C ASP A 457 6.58 14.69 -32.45
N ASP A 458 6.48 14.04 -33.60
CA ASP A 458 5.34 13.36 -34.18
C ASP A 458 4.80 12.15 -33.38
N ASP A 459 3.47 11.98 -33.44
CA ASP A 459 2.75 10.70 -33.53
C ASP A 459 3.02 9.56 -32.52
N ASN A 460 3.16 9.85 -31.21
CA ASN A 460 3.07 8.78 -30.20
C ASN A 460 2.43 9.14 -28.84
N SER A 461 1.71 10.26 -28.74
CA SER A 461 1.11 10.75 -27.49
C SER A 461 -0.19 10.03 -27.06
N SER A 462 -0.66 9.03 -27.79
CA SER A 462 -1.94 8.36 -27.52
C SER A 462 -1.89 7.23 -26.46
N ARG A 463 -0.73 6.94 -25.85
CA ARG A 463 -0.59 5.84 -24.85
C ARG A 463 -0.34 6.26 -23.40
N SER A 464 0.00 7.51 -23.09
CA SER A 464 0.24 7.94 -21.69
C SER A 464 -1.02 8.42 -20.94
N ILE A 465 -2.19 8.45 -21.61
CA ILE A 465 -3.49 8.88 -21.03
C ILE A 465 -4.11 7.84 -20.06
N THR A 466 -3.50 6.68 -19.83
CA THR A 466 -4.29 5.48 -19.50
C THR A 466 -4.38 5.07 -18.02
N THR A 467 -3.63 5.64 -17.07
CA THR A 467 -3.70 5.25 -15.63
C THR A 467 -4.17 6.38 -14.70
N SER A 468 -3.55 7.56 -14.72
CA SER A 468 -3.96 8.66 -13.82
C SER A 468 -5.36 9.20 -14.14
N SER A 469 -5.74 9.22 -15.42
CA SER A 469 -7.10 9.57 -15.88
C SER A 469 -8.14 8.56 -15.40
N ARG A 470 -7.82 7.26 -15.40
CA ARG A 470 -8.74 6.22 -14.89
C ARG A 470 -8.93 6.34 -13.37
N GLN A 471 -7.85 6.58 -12.63
CA GLN A 471 -7.90 6.77 -11.18
C GLN A 471 -8.72 8.02 -10.80
N SER A 472 -8.50 9.16 -11.49
CA SER A 472 -9.27 10.38 -11.22
C SER A 472 -10.76 10.19 -11.54
N ILE A 473 -11.10 9.52 -12.64
CA ILE A 473 -12.50 9.16 -12.97
C ILE A 473 -13.12 8.30 -11.85
N GLN A 474 -12.40 7.30 -11.34
CA GLN A 474 -12.87 6.45 -10.25
C GLN A 474 -13.08 7.24 -8.95
N LEU A 475 -12.17 8.15 -8.60
CA LEU A 475 -12.28 8.98 -7.40
C LEU A 475 -13.46 9.95 -7.49
N VAL A 476 -13.63 10.64 -8.62
CA VAL A 476 -14.78 11.52 -8.85
C VAL A 476 -16.08 10.74 -8.81
N HIS A 477 -16.11 9.53 -9.37
CA HIS A 477 -17.28 8.66 -9.26
C HIS A 477 -17.60 8.32 -7.80
N ARG A 478 -16.60 7.92 -7.00
CA ARG A 478 -16.76 7.64 -5.56
C ARG A 478 -17.29 8.86 -4.80
N MET A 479 -16.76 10.07 -5.06
CA MET A 479 -17.28 11.30 -4.46
C MET A 479 -18.76 11.50 -4.78
N ARG A 480 -19.16 11.37 -6.05
CA ARG A 480 -20.56 11.54 -6.46
C ARG A 480 -21.47 10.52 -5.79
N VAL A 481 -21.02 9.28 -5.65
CA VAL A 481 -21.77 8.23 -4.93
C VAL A 481 -21.93 8.58 -3.46
N ALA A 482 -20.85 8.98 -2.77
CA ALA A 482 -20.89 9.36 -1.36
C ALA A 482 -21.80 10.58 -1.12
N ILE A 483 -21.72 11.61 -1.97
CA ILE A 483 -22.57 12.80 -1.90
C ILE A 483 -24.05 12.42 -2.07
N LYS A 484 -24.38 11.55 -3.05
CA LYS A 484 -25.75 11.07 -3.24
C LYS A 484 -26.27 10.30 -2.02
N GLN A 485 -25.44 9.45 -1.42
CA GLN A 485 -25.81 8.69 -0.23
C GLN A 485 -26.06 9.61 0.98
N LEU A 486 -25.21 10.62 1.18
CA LEU A 486 -25.41 11.65 2.20
C LEU A 486 -26.71 12.41 1.98
N ALA A 487 -26.96 12.86 0.74
CA ALA A 487 -28.17 13.59 0.39
C ALA A 487 -29.45 12.80 0.66
N ALA A 488 -29.48 11.52 0.29
CA ALA A 488 -30.60 10.65 0.58
C ALA A 488 -30.87 10.56 2.10
N THR A 489 -29.82 10.39 2.90
CA THR A 489 -29.96 10.20 4.35
C THR A 489 -30.43 11.45 5.09
N ILE A 490 -29.95 12.62 4.68
CA ILE A 490 -30.38 13.90 5.26
C ILE A 490 -31.83 14.19 4.88
N ALA A 491 -32.24 13.90 3.64
CA ALA A 491 -33.63 14.06 3.20
C ALA A 491 -34.60 13.14 3.98
N HIS A 492 -34.21 11.90 4.29
CA HIS A 492 -35.04 10.98 5.08
C HIS A 492 -35.19 11.43 6.54
N SER A 493 -34.14 12.02 7.13
CA SER A 493 -34.23 12.58 8.49
C SER A 493 -35.20 13.76 8.62
N HIS A 494 -35.50 14.46 7.51
CA HIS A 494 -36.54 15.50 7.46
C HIS A 494 -37.96 14.93 7.25
N GLY A 495 -38.09 13.74 6.66
CA GLY A 495 -39.39 13.09 6.43
C GLY A 495 -40.01 12.47 7.68
N ASP A 496 -39.20 11.93 8.59
CA ASP A 496 -39.68 11.37 9.87
C ASP A 496 -39.91 12.42 10.95
N GLY A 497 -39.31 13.61 10.83
CA GLY A 497 -39.56 14.75 11.71
C GLY A 497 -40.93 15.42 11.51
N ALA A 498 -41.61 15.15 10.38
CA ALA A 498 -42.94 15.68 10.09
C ALA A 498 -44.10 14.76 10.55
N LYS A 499 -43.79 13.66 11.25
CA LYS A 499 -44.77 12.70 11.78
C LYS A 499 -44.79 12.60 13.31
N LEU A 500 -44.06 13.48 13.99
CA LEU A 500 -44.08 13.62 15.44
C LEU A 500 -44.30 15.09 15.80
N ASP A 501 -45.46 15.61 15.38
CA ASP A 501 -46.13 16.74 16.01
C ASP A 501 -47.40 16.22 16.70
#